data_AF-A0A7K4JNP0-F1
#
_entry.id   AF-A0A7K4JNP0-F1
#
_cell.length_a   1.000
_cell.length_b   1.000
_cell.length_c   1.000
_cell.angle_alpha   90.00
_cell.angle_beta   90.00
_cell.angle_gamma   90.00
#
_symmetry.space_group_name_H-M   'P 1'
#
loop_
_entity.id
_entity.type
_entity.pdbx_description
1 polymer ?
#
loop_
_entity_poly.entity_id
_entity_poly.type
_entity_poly.pdbx_seq_one_letter_code
_entity_poly.pdbx_strand_id
1 'polypeptide(L)'
;MDRNPSPPSNEAEESDAVGSTVYSKHWLFSILTRLIEVISPEEAEAGGSPEGIQTELDEEMENDIGKVWDMSMDQDVASFLQEFNAPDIFLGVFVKSKCPRLTEICMGILGNMACFQDICMSISKDENLGEVLLQRLCDSDSPTLLETNRFLLTCLSQPEVANVWVERIRENPSVYDCVCFIMTSSTNVELLVKVGEVVDKLFDLDEELMLNWIKNSTCRSVGPSVEDSPEELPDFKIVPCILEAAKQVRSDNLEGLDVYMHILQLLTTVDEGIQAIVQAPDGGKETWSLLYDLVCNELCQPDDPPIIVQEQKTLLASILSVLSAMFASHTEQEHTKMRKSNIKLPFSSYFILDMPLIGSLIRILQYMEDCGKRSVDNSKESEQEETGKADANEEDFHLKILKDICCELLSNMLQELTKENMLEGLHQGHLNEQTCSCALQNLLPLYFTSVESFLEVLREADQTLANNLEKRFPSLKVHT
;
A
#
# COMPACT_ATOMS: atom_id res chain seq x y z
N MET A 1 4.03 -66.95 -51.29
CA MET A 1 4.66 -65.67 -50.92
C MET A 1 3.71 -64.99 -49.96
N ASP A 2 3.89 -65.26 -48.67
CA ASP A 2 3.11 -64.63 -47.61
C ASP A 2 3.57 -63.17 -47.46
N ARG A 3 2.64 -62.24 -47.63
CA ARG A 3 2.90 -60.83 -47.31
C ARG A 3 2.86 -60.67 -45.80
N ASN A 4 3.93 -60.10 -45.27
CA ASN A 4 3.99 -59.70 -43.87
C ASN A 4 2.82 -58.73 -43.58
N PRO A 5 2.07 -58.89 -42.48
CA PRO A 5 1.05 -57.93 -42.11
C PRO A 5 1.68 -56.57 -41.80
N SER A 6 0.98 -55.49 -42.13
CA SER A 6 1.37 -54.12 -41.78
C SER A 6 1.44 -53.97 -40.26
N PRO A 7 2.38 -53.16 -39.74
CA PRO A 7 2.47 -52.91 -38.31
C PRO A 7 1.16 -52.28 -37.82
N PRO A 8 0.76 -52.55 -36.56
CA PRO A 8 -0.43 -51.92 -35.99
C PRO A 8 -0.26 -50.40 -36.05
N SER A 9 -1.36 -49.69 -36.32
CA SER A 9 -1.44 -48.25 -36.14
C SER A 9 -0.98 -47.92 -34.72
N ASN A 10 0.02 -47.05 -34.58
CA ASN A 10 0.37 -46.45 -33.29
C ASN A 10 -0.90 -45.82 -32.72
N GLU A 11 -1.60 -46.54 -31.84
CA GLU A 11 -2.37 -45.91 -30.78
C GLU A 11 -1.36 -45.01 -30.09
N ALA A 12 -1.60 -43.70 -30.14
CA ALA A 12 -0.67 -42.71 -29.64
C ALA A 12 -0.31 -43.11 -28.20
N GLU A 13 0.97 -43.44 -27.96
CA GLU A 13 1.49 -43.49 -26.60
C GLU A 13 1.13 -42.14 -25.98
N GLU A 14 0.24 -42.15 -24.97
CA GLU A 14 -0.12 -40.94 -24.26
C GLU A 14 1.17 -40.33 -23.74
N SER A 15 1.50 -39.15 -24.27
CA SER A 15 2.70 -38.45 -23.87
C SER A 15 2.63 -38.16 -22.37
N ASP A 16 3.63 -38.62 -21.63
CA ASP A 16 3.82 -38.32 -20.20
C ASP A 16 4.12 -36.83 -19.97
N ALA A 17 4.32 -36.04 -21.03
CA ALA A 17 4.44 -34.59 -20.92
C ALA A 17 3.13 -33.93 -20.47
N VAL A 18 3.23 -33.01 -19.51
CA VAL A 18 2.14 -32.12 -19.11
C VAL A 18 1.96 -31.04 -20.16
N GLY A 19 0.85 -31.08 -20.90
CA GLY A 19 0.57 -30.13 -21.99
C GLY A 19 1.70 -30.07 -23.01
N SER A 20 2.27 -28.88 -23.18
CA SER A 20 3.39 -28.59 -24.08
C SER A 20 4.77 -28.60 -23.39
N THR A 21 4.81 -28.86 -22.08
CA THR A 21 6.02 -28.78 -21.27
C THR A 21 6.86 -30.07 -21.36
N VAL A 22 8.05 -30.03 -20.75
CA VAL A 22 8.92 -31.22 -20.59
C VAL A 22 8.64 -32.00 -19.31
N TYR A 23 7.66 -31.54 -18.51
CA TYR A 23 7.39 -32.07 -17.18
C TYR A 23 6.56 -33.36 -17.24
N SER A 24 6.87 -34.31 -16.35
CA SER A 24 6.21 -35.62 -16.30
C SER A 24 4.91 -35.58 -15.50
N LYS A 25 3.81 -36.03 -16.11
CA LYS A 25 2.49 -36.22 -15.48
C LYS A 25 2.57 -37.28 -14.39
N HIS A 26 3.21 -38.41 -14.69
CA HIS A 26 3.36 -39.51 -13.73
C HIS A 26 4.15 -39.09 -12.49
N TRP A 27 5.21 -38.30 -12.68
CA TRP A 27 5.98 -37.79 -11.55
C TRP A 27 5.14 -36.85 -10.68
N LEU A 28 4.47 -35.84 -11.26
CA LEU A 28 3.60 -34.94 -10.50
C LEU A 28 2.49 -35.68 -9.76
N PHE A 29 1.83 -36.63 -10.43
CA PHE A 29 0.79 -37.45 -9.82
C PHE A 29 1.33 -38.28 -8.64
N SER A 30 2.56 -38.80 -8.74
CA SER A 30 3.19 -39.53 -7.64
C SER A 30 3.44 -38.65 -6.42
N ILE A 31 3.81 -37.37 -6.62
CA ILE A 31 3.99 -36.41 -5.53
C ILE A 31 2.64 -36.09 -4.86
N LEU A 32 1.59 -35.83 -5.63
CA LEU A 32 0.24 -35.61 -5.10
C LEU A 32 -0.27 -36.83 -4.29
N THR A 33 0.01 -38.04 -4.77
CA THR A 33 -0.35 -39.27 -4.05
C THR A 33 0.40 -39.39 -2.72
N ARG A 34 1.71 -39.11 -2.70
CA ARG A 34 2.50 -39.08 -1.45
C ARG A 34 1.98 -38.01 -0.48
N LEU A 35 1.54 -36.84 -0.97
CA LEU A 35 0.92 -35.83 -0.10
C LEU A 35 -0.36 -36.36 0.56
N ILE A 36 -1.21 -37.08 -0.17
CA ILE A 36 -2.41 -37.71 0.39
C ILE A 36 -2.05 -38.71 1.49
N GLU A 37 -0.99 -39.49 1.31
CA GLU A 37 -0.49 -40.44 2.32
C GLU A 37 -0.03 -39.71 3.59
N VAL A 38 0.69 -38.59 3.45
CA VAL A 38 1.16 -37.76 4.59
C VAL A 38 -0.01 -37.21 5.42
N ILE A 39 -1.14 -36.87 4.80
CA ILE A 39 -2.33 -36.31 5.49
C ILE A 39 -3.36 -37.39 5.87
N SER A 40 -3.11 -38.65 5.52
CA SER A 40 -4.00 -39.75 5.83
C SER A 40 -3.69 -40.31 7.22
N PRO A 41 -4.71 -40.51 8.08
CA PRO A 41 -4.52 -41.10 9.39
C PRO A 41 -4.37 -42.62 9.23
N GLU A 42 -3.20 -43.11 8.81
CA GLU A 42 -2.87 -44.50 9.11
C GLU A 42 -2.55 -44.60 10.61
N GLU A 43 -3.19 -45.59 11.23
CA GLU A 43 -3.22 -45.86 12.66
C GLU A 43 -1.83 -45.68 13.29
N ALA A 44 -1.66 -44.61 14.07
CA ALA A 44 -0.65 -44.60 15.10
C ALA A 44 -0.95 -45.81 16.01
N GLU A 45 -0.16 -46.88 15.83
CA GLU A 45 -0.26 -48.10 16.61
C GLU A 45 -0.42 -47.71 18.09
N ALA A 46 -1.49 -48.24 18.68
CA ALA A 46 -1.75 -48.16 20.11
C ALA A 46 -0.54 -48.73 20.88
N GLY A 47 0.39 -47.85 21.29
CA GLY A 47 1.57 -48.28 22.04
C GLY A 47 2.73 -47.29 22.16
N GLY A 48 2.80 -46.23 21.35
CA GLY A 48 3.83 -45.20 21.44
C GLY A 48 3.38 -43.96 22.22
N SER A 49 4.24 -43.42 23.09
CA SER A 49 4.05 -42.14 23.77
C SER A 49 3.63 -41.00 22.81
N PRO A 50 2.80 -40.03 23.23
CA PRO A 50 2.39 -38.89 22.40
C PRO A 50 3.49 -37.82 22.29
N GLU A 51 4.73 -38.25 22.04
CA GLU A 51 5.93 -37.42 21.95
C GLU A 51 6.62 -37.69 20.61
N GLY A 52 6.24 -36.90 19.62
CA GLY A 52 6.74 -36.99 18.25
C GLY A 52 5.91 -36.13 17.32
N ILE A 53 5.86 -34.83 17.61
CA ILE A 53 5.26 -33.84 16.70
C ILE A 53 6.09 -33.88 15.41
N GLN A 54 5.57 -34.38 14.29
CA GLN A 54 6.23 -34.20 12.99
C GLN A 54 6.06 -32.73 12.56
N THR A 55 6.88 -31.86 13.14
CA THR A 55 7.03 -30.43 12.76
C THR A 55 7.97 -30.25 11.56
N GLU A 56 8.81 -31.24 11.28
CA GLU A 56 9.82 -31.18 10.22
C GLU A 56 9.36 -31.99 9.00
N LEU A 57 9.56 -31.42 7.82
CA LEU A 57 9.29 -32.08 6.54
C LEU A 57 10.49 -32.94 6.16
N ASP A 58 10.22 -34.15 5.67
CA ASP A 58 11.27 -34.99 5.10
C ASP A 58 11.97 -34.28 3.92
N GLU A 59 13.31 -34.29 3.88
CA GLU A 59 14.09 -33.52 2.91
C GLU A 59 13.80 -33.90 1.45
N GLU A 60 13.52 -35.19 1.18
CA GLU A 60 13.16 -35.65 -0.16
C GLU A 60 11.77 -35.13 -0.56
N MET A 61 10.81 -35.22 0.37
CA MET A 61 9.49 -34.64 0.15
C MET A 61 9.54 -33.13 -0.05
N GLU A 62 10.31 -32.39 0.77
CA GLU A 62 10.47 -30.94 0.63
C GLU A 62 11.07 -30.58 -0.74
N ASN A 63 12.11 -31.29 -1.17
CA ASN A 63 12.75 -31.06 -2.46
C ASN A 63 11.77 -31.31 -3.61
N ASP A 64 11.00 -32.40 -3.54
CA ASP A 64 10.05 -32.75 -4.59
C ASP A 64 8.88 -31.77 -4.65
N ILE A 65 8.26 -31.44 -3.52
CA ILE A 65 7.15 -30.47 -3.52
C ILE A 65 7.63 -29.05 -3.82
N GLY A 66 8.87 -28.71 -3.46
CA GLY A 66 9.53 -27.47 -3.88
C GLY A 66 9.67 -27.36 -5.40
N LYS A 67 10.02 -28.45 -6.10
CA LYS A 67 10.01 -28.46 -7.58
C LYS A 67 8.59 -28.25 -8.13
N VAL A 68 7.57 -28.83 -7.49
CA VAL A 68 6.17 -28.60 -7.91
C VAL A 68 5.81 -27.12 -7.77
N TRP A 69 6.28 -26.44 -6.72
CA TRP A 69 6.16 -25.00 -6.58
C TRP A 69 6.78 -24.28 -7.77
N ASP A 70 8.03 -24.53 -8.10
CA ASP A 70 8.69 -23.89 -9.26
C ASP A 70 7.93 -24.13 -10.57
N MET A 71 7.43 -25.36 -10.78
CA MET A 71 6.71 -25.75 -11.99
C MET A 71 5.30 -25.16 -12.08
N SER A 72 4.64 -24.88 -10.95
CA SER A 72 3.26 -24.39 -10.89
C SER A 72 3.06 -22.98 -11.48
N MET A 73 4.15 -22.26 -11.77
CA MET A 73 4.10 -21.01 -12.53
C MET A 73 3.71 -21.21 -14.01
N ASP A 74 3.82 -22.43 -14.53
CA ASP A 74 3.41 -22.78 -15.89
C ASP A 74 1.92 -23.12 -15.96
N GLN A 75 1.22 -22.60 -16.98
CA GLN A 75 -0.22 -22.76 -17.12
C GLN A 75 -0.65 -24.22 -17.33
N ASP A 76 0.13 -24.99 -18.10
CA ASP A 76 -0.19 -26.40 -18.37
C ASP A 76 -0.05 -27.22 -17.08
N VAL A 77 0.97 -26.90 -16.26
CA VAL A 77 1.17 -27.54 -14.95
C VAL A 77 0.08 -27.16 -13.96
N ALA A 78 -0.25 -25.88 -13.84
CA ALA A 78 -1.33 -25.44 -12.96
C ALA A 78 -2.68 -26.07 -13.36
N SER A 79 -2.97 -26.17 -14.67
CA SER A 79 -4.17 -26.83 -15.18
C SER A 79 -4.19 -28.32 -14.84
N PHE A 80 -3.04 -29.00 -14.96
CA PHE A 80 -2.89 -30.40 -14.53
C PHE A 80 -3.12 -30.55 -13.02
N LEU A 81 -2.51 -29.71 -12.18
CA LEU A 81 -2.73 -29.73 -10.73
C LEU A 81 -4.21 -29.53 -10.38
N GLN A 82 -4.90 -28.62 -11.08
CA GLN A 82 -6.33 -28.41 -10.92
C GLN A 82 -7.16 -29.63 -11.37
N GLU A 83 -6.82 -30.27 -12.48
CA GLU A 83 -7.49 -31.48 -13.00
C GLU A 83 -7.39 -32.65 -12.00
N PHE A 84 -6.27 -32.75 -11.28
CA PHE A 84 -6.01 -33.79 -10.29
C PHE A 84 -6.34 -33.38 -8.85
N ASN A 85 -7.23 -32.38 -8.67
CA ASN A 85 -7.73 -31.92 -7.38
C ASN A 85 -6.65 -31.52 -6.36
N ALA A 86 -5.53 -30.94 -6.82
CA ALA A 86 -4.50 -30.41 -5.92
C ALA A 86 -5.06 -29.44 -4.86
N PRO A 87 -6.03 -28.54 -5.16
CA PRO A 87 -6.63 -27.68 -4.13
C PRO A 87 -7.27 -28.46 -2.96
N ASP A 88 -7.97 -29.57 -3.23
CA ASP A 88 -8.57 -30.42 -2.19
C ASP A 88 -7.50 -31.13 -1.35
N ILE A 89 -6.40 -31.55 -1.99
CA ILE A 89 -5.26 -32.16 -1.31
C ILE A 89 -4.61 -31.13 -0.37
N PHE A 90 -4.40 -29.91 -0.85
CA PHE A 90 -3.84 -28.81 -0.05
C PHE A 90 -4.77 -28.41 1.09
N LEU A 91 -6.09 -28.41 0.89
CA LEU A 91 -7.05 -28.24 1.98
C LEU A 91 -6.81 -29.27 3.11
N GLY A 92 -6.58 -30.53 2.73
CA GLY A 92 -6.21 -31.59 3.68
C GLY A 92 -4.89 -31.30 4.42
N VAL A 93 -3.89 -30.73 3.73
CA VAL A 93 -2.65 -30.27 4.35
C VAL A 93 -2.93 -29.14 5.35
N PHE A 94 -3.67 -28.10 4.96
CA PHE A 94 -3.95 -26.94 5.79
C PHE A 94 -4.72 -27.28 7.07
N VAL A 95 -5.58 -28.30 7.02
CA VAL A 95 -6.38 -28.73 8.18
C VAL A 95 -5.61 -29.69 9.10
N LYS A 96 -4.72 -30.53 8.56
CA LYS A 96 -4.15 -31.66 9.32
C LYS A 96 -2.65 -31.54 9.59
N SER A 97 -1.91 -30.85 8.73
CA SER A 97 -0.45 -30.72 8.86
C SER A 97 -0.10 -29.84 10.06
N LYS A 98 0.98 -30.22 10.75
CA LYS A 98 1.63 -29.39 11.78
C LYS A 98 3.01 -28.89 11.31
N CYS A 99 3.33 -29.07 10.03
CA CYS A 99 4.57 -28.64 9.43
C CYS A 99 4.36 -27.29 8.71
N PRO A 100 4.90 -26.17 9.25
CA PRO A 100 4.75 -24.85 8.62
C PRO A 100 5.35 -24.81 7.23
N ARG A 101 6.52 -25.44 7.01
CA ARG A 101 7.18 -25.48 5.71
C ARG A 101 6.32 -26.15 4.63
N LEU A 102 5.66 -27.26 4.94
CA LEU A 102 4.76 -27.92 3.99
C LEU A 102 3.54 -27.03 3.68
N THR A 103 3.01 -26.36 4.71
CA THR A 103 1.86 -25.44 4.59
C THR A 103 2.21 -24.26 3.70
N GLU A 104 3.36 -23.64 3.94
CA GLU A 104 3.95 -22.58 3.12
C GLU A 104 4.05 -23.00 1.66
N ILE A 105 4.69 -24.15 1.37
CA ILE A 105 4.88 -24.61 -0.02
C ILE A 105 3.53 -24.87 -0.71
N CYS A 106 2.59 -25.52 -0.03
CA CYS A 106 1.25 -25.77 -0.60
C CYS A 106 0.48 -24.46 -0.84
N MET A 107 0.60 -23.49 0.07
CA MET A 107 0.02 -22.16 -0.11
C MET A 107 0.66 -21.43 -1.30
N GLY A 108 1.97 -21.54 -1.47
CA GLY A 108 2.70 -20.93 -2.58
C GLY A 108 2.33 -21.53 -3.93
N ILE A 109 2.20 -22.85 -4.02
CA ILE A 109 1.69 -23.54 -5.21
C ILE A 109 0.27 -23.05 -5.52
N LEU A 110 -0.62 -23.00 -4.52
CA LEU A 110 -1.99 -22.52 -4.71
C LEU A 110 -2.02 -21.05 -5.18
N GLY A 111 -1.13 -20.21 -4.64
CA GLY A 111 -0.90 -18.84 -5.08
C GLY A 111 -0.53 -18.74 -6.56
N ASN A 112 0.42 -19.56 -7.02
CA ASN A 112 0.82 -19.61 -8.42
C ASN A 112 -0.31 -20.09 -9.33
N MET A 113 -1.04 -21.14 -8.91
CA MET A 113 -2.21 -21.64 -9.61
C MET A 113 -3.30 -20.56 -9.76
N ALA A 114 -3.50 -19.75 -8.72
CA ALA A 114 -4.47 -18.66 -8.72
C ALA A 114 -4.12 -17.52 -9.68
N CYS A 115 -2.90 -17.45 -10.22
CA CYS A 115 -2.57 -16.48 -11.29
C CYS A 115 -3.34 -16.75 -12.60
N PHE A 116 -3.90 -17.96 -12.78
CA PHE A 116 -4.69 -18.32 -13.94
C PHE A 116 -6.18 -18.19 -13.64
N GLN A 117 -6.88 -17.38 -14.45
CA GLN A 117 -8.23 -16.92 -14.15
C GLN A 117 -9.26 -18.03 -13.93
N ASP A 118 -9.27 -19.07 -14.75
CA ASP A 118 -10.21 -20.19 -14.60
C ASP A 118 -9.97 -20.97 -13.29
N ILE A 119 -8.70 -21.15 -12.92
CA ILE A 119 -8.30 -21.84 -11.69
C ILE A 119 -8.63 -20.97 -10.47
N CYS A 120 -8.31 -19.68 -10.53
CA CYS A 120 -8.65 -18.71 -9.49
C CYS A 120 -10.16 -18.69 -9.24
N MET A 121 -10.97 -18.69 -10.31
CA MET A 121 -12.43 -18.76 -10.20
C MET A 121 -12.91 -20.07 -9.58
N SER A 122 -12.27 -21.20 -9.90
CA SER A 122 -12.59 -22.49 -9.30
C SER A 122 -12.29 -22.50 -7.80
N ILE A 123 -11.08 -22.10 -7.39
CA ILE A 123 -10.65 -21.97 -5.99
C ILE A 123 -11.59 -21.03 -5.24
N SER A 124 -11.91 -19.88 -5.84
CA SER A 124 -12.77 -18.86 -5.23
C SER A 124 -14.22 -19.30 -5.07
N LYS A 125 -14.69 -20.36 -5.75
CA LYS A 125 -16.05 -20.90 -5.56
C LYS A 125 -16.13 -21.93 -4.44
N ASP A 126 -15.00 -22.44 -3.97
CA ASP A 126 -14.95 -23.37 -2.84
C ASP A 126 -15.02 -22.60 -1.51
N GLU A 127 -16.17 -22.72 -0.83
CA GLU A 127 -16.40 -22.06 0.45
C GLU A 127 -15.50 -22.62 1.57
N ASN A 128 -15.29 -23.94 1.61
CA ASN A 128 -14.50 -24.58 2.67
C ASN A 128 -13.03 -24.19 2.54
N LEU A 129 -12.50 -24.26 1.32
CA LEU A 129 -11.13 -23.84 1.04
C LEU A 129 -10.97 -22.35 1.33
N GLY A 130 -11.91 -21.50 0.90
CA GLY A 130 -11.90 -20.07 1.19
C GLY A 130 -11.83 -19.76 2.69
N GLU A 131 -12.62 -20.44 3.51
CA GLU A 131 -12.62 -20.25 4.97
C GLU A 131 -11.28 -20.65 5.60
N VAL A 132 -10.74 -21.83 5.24
CA VAL A 132 -9.47 -22.32 5.77
C VAL A 132 -8.31 -21.41 5.36
N LEU A 133 -8.33 -20.87 4.14
CA LEU A 133 -7.32 -19.91 3.66
C LEU A 133 -7.34 -18.61 4.46
N LEU A 134 -8.52 -18.05 4.78
CA LEU A 134 -8.61 -16.87 5.65
C LEU A 134 -8.13 -17.16 7.08
N GLN A 135 -8.38 -18.37 7.59
CA GLN A 135 -7.87 -18.77 8.91
C GLN A 135 -6.33 -18.83 8.95
N ARG A 136 -5.65 -19.07 7.82
CA ARG A 136 -4.18 -19.07 7.75
C ARG A 136 -3.56 -17.71 8.09
N LEU A 137 -4.30 -16.61 7.96
CA LEU A 137 -3.83 -15.28 8.38
C LEU A 137 -3.53 -15.18 9.88
N CYS A 138 -4.02 -16.13 10.67
CA CYS A 138 -3.80 -16.17 12.11
C CYS A 138 -2.71 -17.18 12.52
N ASP A 139 -1.98 -17.76 11.55
CA ASP A 139 -0.78 -18.55 11.82
C ASP A 139 0.37 -17.68 12.31
N SER A 140 1.33 -18.27 13.03
CA SER A 140 2.52 -17.57 13.55
C SER A 140 3.71 -17.57 12.60
N ASP A 141 3.66 -18.38 11.54
CA ASP A 141 4.77 -18.60 10.62
C ASP A 141 4.80 -17.52 9.52
N SER A 142 5.83 -16.67 9.53
CA SER A 142 5.91 -15.52 8.61
C SER A 142 5.91 -15.91 7.12
N PRO A 143 6.63 -16.97 6.68
CA PRO A 143 6.54 -17.44 5.30
C PRO A 143 5.12 -17.87 4.89
N THR A 144 4.43 -18.65 5.72
CA THR A 144 3.03 -19.04 5.45
C THR A 144 2.10 -17.83 5.36
N LEU A 145 2.27 -16.84 6.25
CA LEU A 145 1.52 -15.59 6.20
C LEU A 145 1.81 -14.81 4.91
N LEU A 146 3.07 -14.74 4.47
CA LEU A 146 3.47 -14.04 3.26
C LEU A 146 2.79 -14.65 2.03
N GLU A 147 2.83 -15.98 1.91
CA GLU A 147 2.21 -16.72 0.81
C GLU A 147 0.68 -16.59 0.83
N THR A 148 0.07 -16.61 2.02
CA THR A 148 -1.37 -16.39 2.18
C THR A 148 -1.77 -14.99 1.68
N ASN A 149 -1.02 -13.95 2.06
CA ASN A 149 -1.28 -12.58 1.60
C ASN A 149 -1.01 -12.42 0.10
N ARG A 150 0.01 -13.09 -0.48
CA ARG A 150 0.23 -13.11 -1.94
C ARG A 150 -0.96 -13.74 -2.68
N PHE A 151 -1.47 -14.86 -2.17
CA PHE A 151 -2.66 -15.50 -2.73
C PHE A 151 -3.87 -14.57 -2.67
N LEU A 152 -4.14 -13.94 -1.52
CA LEU A 152 -5.26 -13.00 -1.36
C LEU A 152 -5.14 -11.82 -2.32
N LEU A 153 -3.96 -11.20 -2.41
CA LEU A 153 -3.71 -10.10 -3.35
C LEU A 153 -3.95 -10.53 -4.80
N THR A 154 -3.52 -11.73 -5.18
CA THR A 154 -3.74 -12.29 -6.52
C THR A 154 -5.24 -12.41 -6.82
N CYS A 155 -6.03 -12.88 -5.86
CA CYS A 155 -7.47 -13.00 -6.01
C CYS A 155 -8.18 -11.63 -6.04
N LEU A 156 -7.81 -10.71 -5.16
CA LEU A 156 -8.35 -9.35 -5.11
C LEU A 156 -8.00 -8.53 -6.37
N SER A 157 -6.90 -8.87 -7.04
CA SER A 157 -6.48 -8.21 -8.28
C SER A 157 -7.24 -8.69 -9.52
N GLN A 158 -8.05 -9.76 -9.40
CA GLN A 158 -8.83 -10.30 -10.52
C GLN A 158 -10.29 -9.81 -10.48
N PRO A 159 -10.74 -9.01 -11.47
CA PRO A 159 -12.05 -8.37 -11.45
C PRO A 159 -13.24 -9.33 -11.27
N GLU A 160 -13.15 -10.55 -11.77
CA GLU A 160 -14.24 -11.54 -11.78
C GLU A 160 -14.42 -12.25 -10.44
N VAL A 161 -13.40 -12.23 -9.58
CA VAL A 161 -13.41 -12.96 -8.30
C VAL A 161 -13.16 -12.06 -7.08
N ALA A 162 -12.65 -10.84 -7.28
CA ALA A 162 -12.32 -9.89 -6.21
C ALA A 162 -13.47 -9.71 -5.21
N ASN A 163 -14.69 -9.48 -5.72
CA ASN A 163 -15.88 -9.31 -4.87
C ASN A 163 -16.15 -10.53 -3.98
N VAL A 164 -15.88 -11.75 -4.45
CA VAL A 164 -16.09 -12.96 -3.64
C VAL A 164 -15.17 -12.95 -2.42
N TRP A 165 -13.92 -12.50 -2.57
CA TRP A 165 -12.96 -12.41 -1.47
C TRP A 165 -13.24 -11.23 -0.54
N VAL A 166 -13.69 -10.09 -1.08
CA VAL A 166 -14.16 -8.96 -0.27
C VAL A 166 -15.32 -9.39 0.64
N GLU A 167 -16.33 -10.09 0.10
CA GLU A 167 -17.45 -10.62 0.89
C GLU A 167 -16.97 -11.60 1.97
N ARG A 168 -16.10 -12.55 1.62
CA ARG A 168 -15.57 -13.51 2.61
C ARG A 168 -14.81 -12.81 3.74
N ILE A 169 -14.01 -11.79 3.43
CA ILE A 169 -13.28 -11.03 4.44
C ILE A 169 -14.26 -10.27 5.34
N ARG A 170 -15.33 -9.70 4.77
CA ARG A 170 -16.39 -9.03 5.54
C ARG A 170 -17.10 -10.01 6.49
N GLU A 171 -17.33 -11.24 6.05
CA GLU A 171 -17.97 -12.29 6.84
C GLU A 171 -17.05 -12.90 7.92
N ASN A 172 -15.75 -12.62 7.89
CA ASN A 172 -14.75 -13.15 8.82
C ASN A 172 -14.05 -12.04 9.63
N PRO A 173 -14.65 -11.53 10.72
CA PRO A 173 -14.10 -10.42 11.50
C PRO A 173 -12.69 -10.66 12.08
N SER A 174 -12.27 -11.91 12.26
CA SER A 174 -10.91 -12.25 12.72
C SER A 174 -9.82 -11.78 11.76
N VAL A 175 -10.14 -11.62 10.47
CA VAL A 175 -9.19 -11.11 9.47
C VAL A 175 -8.67 -9.73 9.86
N TYR A 176 -9.54 -8.85 10.37
CA TYR A 176 -9.14 -7.52 10.86
C TYR A 176 -8.10 -7.63 11.97
N ASP A 177 -8.38 -8.44 13.00
CA ASP A 177 -7.48 -8.62 14.14
C ASP A 177 -6.12 -9.21 13.70
N CYS A 178 -6.13 -10.21 12.81
CA CYS A 178 -4.92 -10.85 12.32
C CYS A 178 -4.08 -9.91 11.43
N VAL A 179 -4.71 -9.14 10.53
CA VAL A 179 -4.02 -8.13 9.70
C VAL A 179 -3.42 -6.99 10.55
N CYS A 180 -4.17 -6.46 11.52
CA CYS A 180 -3.67 -5.46 12.45
C CYS A 180 -2.53 -5.99 13.33
N PHE A 181 -2.62 -7.24 13.77
CA PHE A 181 -1.55 -7.89 14.52
C PHE A 181 -0.26 -8.00 13.68
N ILE A 182 -0.36 -8.43 12.42
CA ILE A 182 0.82 -8.54 11.53
C ILE A 182 1.48 -7.17 11.34
N MET A 183 0.71 -6.13 11.02
CA MET A 183 1.23 -4.77 10.80
C MET A 183 1.94 -4.18 12.03
N THR A 184 1.52 -4.59 13.24
CA THR A 184 2.08 -4.06 14.50
C THR A 184 3.21 -4.91 15.07
N SER A 185 3.25 -6.21 14.75
CA SER A 185 4.10 -7.17 15.46
C SER A 185 5.16 -7.83 14.59
N SER A 186 5.03 -7.80 13.25
CA SER A 186 6.00 -8.40 12.35
C SER A 186 7.19 -7.47 12.12
N THR A 187 8.40 -8.03 12.19
CA THR A 187 9.65 -7.36 11.76
C THR A 187 10.08 -7.80 10.35
N ASN A 188 9.33 -8.68 9.70
CA ASN A 188 9.58 -9.09 8.32
C ASN A 188 9.02 -8.04 7.36
N VAL A 189 9.92 -7.27 6.72
CA VAL A 189 9.59 -6.18 5.81
C VAL A 189 8.77 -6.68 4.60
N GLU A 190 9.12 -7.81 4.00
CA GLU A 190 8.39 -8.35 2.84
C GLU A 190 6.94 -8.71 3.22
N LEU A 191 6.73 -9.29 4.40
CA LEU A 191 5.40 -9.59 4.92
C LEU A 191 4.61 -8.29 5.17
N LEU A 192 5.23 -7.28 5.78
CA LEU A 192 4.59 -5.99 5.99
C LEU A 192 4.19 -5.34 4.66
N VAL A 193 5.05 -5.36 3.63
CA VAL A 193 4.69 -4.83 2.31
C VAL A 193 3.51 -5.61 1.74
N LYS A 194 3.54 -6.94 1.78
CA LYS A 194 2.47 -7.77 1.20
C LYS A 194 1.13 -7.59 1.90
N VAL A 195 1.12 -7.50 3.22
CA VAL A 195 -0.10 -7.18 4.00
C VAL A 195 -0.60 -5.78 3.66
N GLY A 196 0.30 -4.80 3.55
CA GLY A 196 -0.04 -3.45 3.10
C GLY A 196 -0.75 -3.47 1.75
N GLU A 197 -0.23 -4.18 0.76
CA GLU A 197 -0.85 -4.26 -0.58
C GLU A 197 -2.24 -4.90 -0.54
N VAL A 198 -2.46 -5.90 0.31
CA VAL A 198 -3.79 -6.48 0.52
C VAL A 198 -4.75 -5.45 1.11
N VAL A 199 -4.34 -4.71 2.15
CA VAL A 199 -5.18 -3.68 2.79
C VAL A 199 -5.48 -2.54 1.83
N ASP A 200 -4.47 -2.06 1.12
CA ASP A 200 -4.59 -1.04 0.09
C ASP A 200 -5.61 -1.46 -0.97
N LYS A 201 -5.47 -2.69 -1.48
CA LYS A 201 -6.38 -3.20 -2.50
C LYS A 201 -7.80 -3.37 -1.98
N LEU A 202 -7.98 -3.81 -0.73
CA LEU A 202 -9.30 -3.93 -0.11
C LEU A 202 -9.99 -2.58 0.03
N PHE A 203 -9.26 -1.56 0.48
CA PHE A 203 -9.82 -0.22 0.68
C PHE A 203 -10.14 0.48 -0.65
N ASP A 204 -9.34 0.23 -1.69
CA ASP A 204 -9.60 0.68 -3.07
C ASP A 204 -10.86 0.01 -3.67
N LEU A 205 -11.09 -1.27 -3.34
CA LEU A 205 -12.23 -2.03 -3.87
C LEU A 205 -13.54 -1.76 -3.13
N ASP A 206 -13.52 -1.56 -1.81
CA ASP A 206 -14.72 -1.56 -0.97
C ASP A 206 -14.65 -0.52 0.18
N GLU A 207 -15.24 0.65 -0.07
CA GLU A 207 -15.34 1.75 0.91
C GLU A 207 -16.11 1.33 2.18
N GLU A 208 -17.10 0.46 2.07
CA GLU A 208 -17.89 0.00 3.23
C GLU A 208 -17.05 -0.86 4.19
N LEU A 209 -16.22 -1.75 3.66
CA LEU A 209 -15.25 -2.54 4.43
C LEU A 209 -14.24 -1.62 5.11
N MET A 210 -13.70 -0.64 4.39
CA MET A 210 -12.81 0.38 4.98
C MET A 210 -13.50 1.10 6.15
N LEU A 211 -14.74 1.57 5.98
CA LEU A 211 -15.52 2.22 7.04
C LEU A 211 -15.77 1.29 8.23
N ASN A 212 -16.03 0.01 7.99
CA ASN A 212 -16.21 -0.98 9.04
C ASN A 212 -14.91 -1.21 9.83
N TRP A 213 -13.76 -1.26 9.15
CA TRP A 213 -12.44 -1.39 9.79
C TRP A 213 -12.08 -0.15 10.60
N ILE A 214 -12.43 1.04 10.11
CA ILE A 214 -12.33 2.29 10.89
C ILE A 214 -13.23 2.21 12.13
N LYS A 215 -14.49 1.78 12.00
CA LYS A 215 -15.48 1.75 13.08
C LYS A 215 -15.27 0.64 14.10
N ASN A 216 -14.68 -0.50 13.73
CA ASN A 216 -14.38 -1.61 14.65
C ASN A 216 -13.51 -1.16 15.85
N SER A 217 -12.80 -0.04 15.72
CA SER A 217 -12.13 0.69 16.82
C SER A 217 -13.04 1.19 17.96
N THR A 218 -14.37 1.17 17.81
CA THR A 218 -15.33 1.74 18.77
C THR A 218 -16.23 0.71 19.46
N CYS A 219 -16.33 -0.53 18.96
CA CYS A 219 -17.33 -1.49 19.42
C CYS A 219 -16.88 -2.46 20.52
N ARG A 220 -15.58 -2.72 20.72
CA ARG A 220 -15.11 -3.67 21.76
C ARG A 220 -14.94 -3.07 23.16
N SER A 221 -15.00 -1.74 23.31
CA SER A 221 -14.76 -1.06 24.59
C SER A 221 -15.92 -1.13 25.60
N VAL A 222 -17.13 -1.59 25.21
CA VAL A 222 -18.33 -1.53 26.09
C VAL A 222 -18.97 -2.92 26.26
N GLY A 223 -18.22 -3.86 26.82
CA GLY A 223 -18.76 -5.12 27.36
C GLY A 223 -18.39 -5.25 28.85
N PRO A 224 -19.28 -5.72 29.74
CA PRO A 224 -18.90 -5.98 31.12
C PRO A 224 -17.85 -7.09 31.15
N SER A 225 -16.67 -6.81 31.69
CA SER A 225 -15.62 -7.78 31.97
C SER A 225 -16.17 -8.89 32.87
N VAL A 226 -16.39 -10.08 32.32
CA VAL A 226 -16.60 -11.29 33.12
C VAL A 226 -15.22 -11.87 33.38
N GLU A 227 -14.88 -12.03 34.67
CA GLU A 227 -13.55 -12.34 35.23
C GLU A 227 -12.90 -13.67 34.80
N ASP A 228 -13.37 -14.37 33.76
CA ASP A 228 -12.80 -15.65 33.31
C ASP A 228 -12.79 -15.75 31.77
N SER A 229 -12.01 -14.90 31.09
CA SER A 229 -11.71 -15.06 29.66
C SER A 229 -10.21 -14.95 29.40
N PRO A 230 -9.64 -15.80 28.51
CA PRO A 230 -8.22 -15.83 28.22
C PRO A 230 -7.82 -14.54 27.50
N GLU A 231 -6.74 -13.89 27.97
CA GLU A 231 -6.03 -12.75 27.39
C GLU A 231 -6.91 -11.72 26.66
N GLU A 232 -7.14 -10.55 27.27
CA GLU A 232 -7.75 -9.39 26.60
C GLU A 232 -7.09 -9.18 25.23
N LEU A 233 -7.80 -9.53 24.15
CA LEU A 233 -7.33 -9.33 22.78
C LEU A 233 -6.97 -7.84 22.61
N PRO A 234 -5.84 -7.51 21.97
CA PRO A 234 -5.44 -6.12 21.80
C PRO A 234 -6.54 -5.33 21.07
N ASP A 235 -6.88 -4.15 21.59
CA ASP A 235 -7.81 -3.23 20.95
C ASP A 235 -7.10 -2.53 19.78
N PHE A 236 -6.99 -3.23 18.66
CA PHE A 236 -6.32 -2.71 17.47
C PHE A 236 -7.12 -1.58 16.84
N LYS A 237 -6.42 -0.50 16.52
CA LYS A 237 -6.94 0.61 15.72
C LYS A 237 -6.16 0.66 14.41
N ILE A 238 -6.88 0.73 13.31
CA ILE A 238 -6.29 0.63 11.97
C ILE A 238 -5.20 1.68 11.70
N VAL A 239 -5.42 2.94 12.08
CA VAL A 239 -4.44 4.02 11.85
C VAL A 239 -3.12 3.78 12.59
N PRO A 240 -3.09 3.52 13.92
CA PRO A 240 -1.86 3.12 14.60
C PRO A 240 -1.15 1.91 13.98
N CYS A 241 -1.89 0.89 13.53
CA CYS A 241 -1.30 -0.28 12.86
C CYS A 241 -0.60 0.12 11.54
N ILE A 242 -1.26 0.93 10.72
CA ILE A 242 -0.69 1.48 9.47
C ILE A 242 0.58 2.29 9.76
N LEU A 243 0.53 3.19 10.75
CA LEU A 243 1.67 4.02 11.11
C LEU A 243 2.86 3.19 11.61
N GLU A 244 2.61 2.15 12.40
CA GLU A 244 3.68 1.28 12.89
C GLU A 244 4.34 0.49 11.75
N ALA A 245 3.55 -0.09 10.85
CA ALA A 245 4.08 -0.78 9.68
C ALA A 245 4.85 0.18 8.76
N ALA A 246 4.33 1.39 8.51
CA ALA A 246 5.02 2.41 7.73
C ALA A 246 6.38 2.78 8.36
N LYS A 247 6.44 2.97 9.68
CA LYS A 247 7.70 3.26 10.41
C LYS A 247 8.72 2.14 10.28
N GLN A 248 8.28 0.88 10.21
CA GLN A 248 9.15 -0.28 10.06
C GLN A 248 9.66 -0.45 8.61
N VAL A 249 8.82 -0.16 7.62
CA VAL A 249 9.14 -0.33 6.20
C VAL A 249 9.97 0.84 5.63
N ARG A 250 9.83 2.05 6.19
CA ARG A 250 10.39 3.30 5.62
C ARG A 250 11.89 3.27 5.28
N SER A 251 12.72 2.57 6.06
CA SER A 251 14.18 2.59 5.85
C SER A 251 14.65 1.60 4.78
N ASP A 252 13.88 0.55 4.55
CA ASP A 252 14.34 -0.63 3.82
C ASP A 252 13.60 -0.80 2.48
N ASN A 253 12.38 -0.26 2.35
CA ASN A 253 11.58 -0.41 1.13
C ASN A 253 10.63 0.79 0.88
N LEU A 254 11.03 1.68 -0.05
CA LEU A 254 10.23 2.87 -0.42
C LEU A 254 8.94 2.53 -1.17
N GLU A 255 8.92 1.46 -1.96
CA GLU A 255 7.71 1.00 -2.66
C GLU A 255 6.66 0.54 -1.64
N GLY A 256 7.10 -0.20 -0.63
CA GLY A 256 6.27 -0.58 0.51
C GLY A 256 5.77 0.61 1.32
N LEU A 257 6.61 1.65 1.49
CA LEU A 257 6.17 2.89 2.13
C LEU A 257 5.07 3.58 1.30
N ASP A 258 5.18 3.62 -0.03
CA ASP A 258 4.16 4.19 -0.92
C ASP A 258 2.80 3.53 -0.71
N VAL A 259 2.76 2.20 -0.57
CA VAL A 259 1.53 1.46 -0.25
C VAL A 259 0.89 1.98 1.03
N TYR A 260 1.64 2.12 2.12
CA TYR A 260 1.07 2.62 3.39
C TYR A 260 0.64 4.09 3.33
N MET A 261 1.34 4.92 2.55
CA MET A 261 0.93 6.31 2.34
C MET A 261 -0.35 6.39 1.50
N HIS A 262 -0.50 5.51 0.50
CA HIS A 262 -1.72 5.41 -0.29
C HIS A 262 -2.91 4.93 0.56
N ILE A 263 -2.72 3.96 1.46
CA ILE A 263 -3.76 3.57 2.44
C ILE A 263 -4.21 4.78 3.27
N LEU A 264 -3.27 5.57 3.81
CA LEU A 264 -3.61 6.79 4.55
C LEU A 264 -4.35 7.79 3.66
N GLN A 265 -3.96 7.95 2.41
CA GLN A 265 -4.64 8.81 1.44
C GLN A 265 -6.08 8.34 1.20
N LEU A 266 -6.31 7.04 0.99
CA LEU A 266 -7.65 6.46 0.84
C LEU A 266 -8.52 6.78 2.06
N LEU A 267 -7.99 6.67 3.28
CA LEU A 267 -8.71 7.05 4.50
C LEU A 267 -9.14 8.53 4.52
N THR A 268 -8.39 9.43 3.88
CA THR A 268 -8.78 10.84 3.80
C THR A 268 -9.92 11.15 2.84
N THR A 269 -10.32 10.18 2.01
CA THR A 269 -11.43 10.36 1.05
C THR A 269 -12.82 10.32 1.71
N VAL A 270 -12.90 9.87 2.97
CA VAL A 270 -14.13 9.78 3.76
C VAL A 270 -14.02 10.51 5.10
N ASP A 271 -15.12 11.10 5.58
CA ASP A 271 -15.16 11.89 6.81
C ASP A 271 -14.73 11.07 8.04
N GLU A 272 -15.22 9.84 8.20
CA GLU A 272 -14.83 8.97 9.31
C GLU A 272 -13.33 8.63 9.30
N GLY A 273 -12.72 8.49 8.12
CA GLY A 273 -11.32 8.16 7.98
C GLY A 273 -10.41 9.32 8.36
N ILE A 274 -10.70 10.54 7.87
CA ILE A 274 -9.96 11.73 8.34
C ILE A 274 -10.15 11.97 9.85
N GLN A 275 -11.35 11.71 10.40
CA GLN A 275 -11.54 11.81 11.85
C GLN A 275 -10.78 10.72 12.60
N ALA A 276 -10.65 9.51 12.06
CA ALA A 276 -9.84 8.45 12.66
C ALA A 276 -8.36 8.82 12.73
N ILE A 277 -7.86 9.53 11.71
CA ILE A 277 -6.49 10.06 11.69
C ILE A 277 -6.33 11.18 12.73
N VAL A 278 -7.22 12.19 12.73
CA VAL A 278 -7.04 13.42 13.51
C VAL A 278 -7.45 13.28 14.99
N GLN A 279 -8.51 12.52 15.31
CA GLN A 279 -9.10 12.45 16.66
C GLN A 279 -8.51 11.34 17.54
N ALA A 280 -7.63 10.48 17.00
CA ALA A 280 -6.93 9.50 17.82
C ALA A 280 -6.10 10.23 18.91
N PRO A 281 -6.10 9.76 20.18
CA PRO A 281 -5.53 10.48 21.33
C PRO A 281 -4.12 11.04 21.10
N ASP A 282 -3.30 10.34 20.33
CA ASP A 282 -1.99 10.79 19.84
C ASP A 282 -1.82 10.64 18.32
N GLY A 283 -2.78 10.02 17.61
CA GLY A 283 -2.62 9.60 16.22
C GLY A 283 -2.54 10.77 15.23
N GLY A 284 -3.22 11.88 15.49
CA GLY A 284 -3.09 13.07 14.63
C GLY A 284 -1.69 13.66 14.69
N LYS A 285 -1.09 13.69 15.89
CA LYS A 285 0.29 14.17 16.09
C LYS A 285 1.31 13.19 15.50
N GLU A 286 1.14 11.89 15.74
CA GLU A 286 2.05 10.87 15.20
C GLU A 286 2.02 10.82 13.68
N THR A 287 0.83 10.89 13.07
CA THR A 287 0.68 10.93 11.62
C THR A 287 1.37 12.17 11.06
N TRP A 288 1.07 13.36 11.60
CA TRP A 288 1.72 14.60 11.16
C TRP A 288 3.24 14.51 11.29
N SER A 289 3.74 14.04 12.44
CA SER A 289 5.17 13.93 12.68
C SER A 289 5.86 12.98 11.70
N LEU A 290 5.25 11.85 11.36
CA LEU A 290 5.80 10.90 10.38
C LEU A 290 5.85 11.54 8.98
N LEU A 291 4.72 12.08 8.52
CA LEU A 291 4.63 12.66 7.18
C LEU A 291 5.52 13.91 7.03
N TYR A 292 5.60 14.72 8.08
CA TYR A 292 6.51 15.85 8.16
C TYR A 292 7.98 15.41 8.05
N ASP A 293 8.40 14.41 8.81
CA ASP A 293 9.77 13.89 8.79
C ASP A 293 10.13 13.38 7.39
N LEU A 294 9.21 12.62 6.76
CA LEU A 294 9.37 12.13 5.40
C LEU A 294 9.59 13.28 4.40
N VAL A 295 8.76 14.32 4.39
CA VAL A 295 8.86 15.41 3.39
C VAL A 295 10.00 16.39 3.69
N CYS A 296 10.29 16.64 4.96
CA CYS A 296 11.26 17.66 5.34
C CYS A 296 12.69 17.11 5.45
N ASN A 297 12.85 15.87 5.92
CA ASN A 297 14.15 15.33 6.32
C ASN A 297 14.59 14.12 5.49
N GLU A 298 13.68 13.39 4.85
CA GLU A 298 14.03 12.18 4.09
C GLU A 298 13.92 12.37 2.57
N LEU A 299 12.80 12.88 2.07
CA LEU A 299 12.50 13.02 0.64
C LEU A 299 12.87 14.41 0.11
N CYS A 300 13.33 14.47 -1.14
CA CYS A 300 13.58 15.73 -1.87
C CYS A 300 14.44 16.75 -1.11
N GLN A 301 15.61 16.31 -0.64
CA GLN A 301 16.57 17.13 0.11
C GLN A 301 17.20 18.23 -0.75
N PRO A 302 17.75 19.32 -0.18
CA PRO A 302 18.18 20.50 -0.94
C PRO A 302 19.26 20.22 -2.00
N ASP A 303 20.08 19.20 -1.76
CA ASP A 303 21.17 18.79 -2.63
C ASP A 303 20.75 17.69 -3.63
N ASP A 304 19.49 17.25 -3.58
CA ASP A 304 18.99 16.20 -4.47
C ASP A 304 18.86 16.72 -5.91
N PRO A 305 19.14 15.86 -6.92
CA PRO A 305 18.86 16.20 -8.30
C PRO A 305 17.34 16.21 -8.56
N PRO A 306 16.82 17.07 -9.46
CA PRO A 306 15.38 17.15 -9.76
C PRO A 306 14.70 15.84 -10.16
N ILE A 307 15.47 14.86 -10.68
CA ILE A 307 14.96 13.53 -11.06
C ILE A 307 14.39 12.75 -9.86
N ILE A 308 14.84 13.03 -8.63
CA ILE A 308 14.32 12.38 -7.41
C ILE A 308 12.81 12.64 -7.25
N VAL A 309 12.34 13.86 -7.56
CA VAL A 309 10.90 14.18 -7.54
C VAL A 309 10.13 13.33 -8.55
N GLN A 310 10.74 13.05 -9.71
CA GLN A 310 10.10 12.25 -10.76
C GLN A 310 9.97 10.76 -10.37
N GLU A 311 10.96 10.24 -9.65
CA GLU A 311 10.95 8.87 -9.12
C GLU A 311 9.98 8.73 -7.93
N GLN A 312 9.88 9.75 -7.08
CA GLN A 312 9.10 9.73 -5.84
C GLN A 312 7.72 10.38 -5.96
N LYS A 313 7.25 10.70 -7.17
CA LYS A 313 6.05 11.53 -7.39
C LYS A 313 4.77 10.94 -6.78
N THR A 314 4.58 9.62 -6.81
CA THR A 314 3.40 8.95 -6.24
C THR A 314 3.43 9.02 -4.73
N LEU A 315 4.55 8.63 -4.12
CA LEU A 315 4.79 8.70 -2.69
C LEU A 315 4.58 10.12 -2.15
N LEU A 316 5.19 11.13 -2.80
CA LEU A 316 5.00 12.53 -2.44
C LEU A 316 3.54 12.96 -2.58
N ALA A 317 2.84 12.55 -3.65
CA ALA A 317 1.43 12.91 -3.84
C ALA A 317 0.54 12.32 -2.73
N SER A 318 0.76 11.06 -2.35
CA SER A 318 0.07 10.40 -1.24
C SER A 318 0.31 11.14 0.08
N ILE A 319 1.58 11.40 0.42
CA ILE A 319 1.95 12.10 1.66
C ILE A 319 1.35 13.51 1.72
N LEU A 320 1.51 14.30 0.65
CA LEU A 320 1.01 15.68 0.62
C LEU A 320 -0.52 15.74 0.62
N SER A 321 -1.20 14.74 0.04
CA SER A 321 -2.66 14.65 0.10
C SER A 321 -3.14 14.48 1.54
N VAL A 322 -2.50 13.59 2.29
CA VAL A 322 -2.85 13.35 3.70
C VAL A 322 -2.57 14.60 4.54
N LEU A 323 -1.40 15.22 4.37
CA LEU A 323 -1.07 16.49 5.05
C LEU A 323 -2.08 17.60 4.73
N SER A 324 -2.50 17.71 3.47
CA SER A 324 -3.51 18.68 3.03
C SER A 324 -4.86 18.45 3.70
N ALA A 325 -5.36 17.21 3.69
CA ALA A 325 -6.62 16.85 4.33
C ALA A 325 -6.59 17.06 5.85
N MET A 326 -5.47 16.73 6.51
CA MET A 326 -5.27 17.01 7.93
C MET A 326 -5.27 18.51 8.24
N PHE A 327 -4.57 19.32 7.44
CA PHE A 327 -4.52 20.76 7.61
C PHE A 327 -5.91 21.41 7.43
N ALA A 328 -6.65 20.99 6.40
CA ALA A 328 -8.02 21.45 6.14
C ALA A 328 -8.97 21.08 7.29
N SER A 329 -8.93 19.82 7.76
CA SER A 329 -9.75 19.33 8.88
C SER A 329 -9.46 20.10 10.18
N HIS A 330 -8.20 20.42 10.45
CA HIS A 330 -7.83 21.23 11.61
C HIS A 330 -8.42 22.64 11.53
N THR A 331 -8.26 23.30 10.39
CA THR A 331 -8.74 24.67 10.14
C THR A 331 -10.27 24.76 10.32
N GLU A 332 -11.02 23.78 9.80
CA GLU A 332 -12.48 23.71 9.97
C GLU A 332 -12.91 23.53 11.42
N GLN A 333 -12.22 22.66 12.17
CA GLN A 333 -12.48 22.44 13.59
C GLN A 333 -12.24 23.71 14.41
N GLU A 334 -11.18 24.47 14.12
CA GLU A 334 -10.88 25.73 14.78
C GLU A 334 -11.93 26.80 14.49
N HIS A 335 -12.32 26.99 13.24
CA HIS A 335 -13.41 27.91 12.88
C HIS A 335 -14.72 27.56 13.59
N THR A 336 -15.04 26.26 13.67
CA THR A 336 -16.25 25.78 14.35
C THR A 336 -16.17 26.02 15.87
N LYS A 337 -15.02 25.77 16.50
CA LYS A 337 -14.79 26.04 17.92
C LYS A 337 -14.87 27.54 18.21
N MET A 338 -14.21 28.38 17.41
CA MET A 338 -14.24 29.84 17.52
C MET A 338 -15.67 30.41 17.43
N ARG A 339 -16.47 29.88 16.49
CA ARG A 339 -17.87 30.26 16.31
C ARG A 339 -18.77 29.84 17.47
N LYS A 340 -18.44 28.74 18.16
CA LYS A 340 -19.22 28.21 19.29
C LYS A 340 -18.81 28.81 20.64
N SER A 341 -17.53 29.16 20.83
CA SER A 341 -17.01 29.55 22.15
C SER A 341 -16.68 31.04 22.31
N ASN A 342 -16.62 31.85 21.25
CA ASN A 342 -16.13 33.24 21.28
C ASN A 342 -14.74 33.42 21.94
N ILE A 343 -14.00 32.33 22.15
CA ILE A 343 -12.67 32.33 22.73
C ILE A 343 -11.70 32.00 21.60
N LYS A 344 -10.84 32.96 21.24
CA LYS A 344 -9.56 32.66 20.58
C LYS A 344 -8.73 31.88 21.58
N LEU A 345 -8.81 30.56 21.55
CA LEU A 345 -7.78 29.76 22.19
C LEU A 345 -6.50 29.96 21.36
N PRO A 346 -5.37 30.28 21.99
CA PRO A 346 -4.10 30.29 21.29
C PRO A 346 -3.87 28.88 20.77
N PHE A 347 -3.57 28.77 19.46
CA PHE A 347 -2.94 27.64 18.77
C PHE A 347 -2.95 26.32 19.56
N SER A 348 -3.71 25.33 19.10
CA SER A 348 -3.41 23.95 19.49
C SER A 348 -1.92 23.71 19.18
N SER A 349 -1.09 23.62 20.22
CA SER A 349 0.38 23.67 20.14
C SER A 349 1.02 22.46 19.46
N TYR A 350 0.25 21.72 18.68
CA TYR A 350 0.62 20.47 18.04
C TYR A 350 0.75 20.61 16.52
N PHE A 351 0.04 21.57 15.91
CA PHE A 351 0.14 21.90 14.48
C PHE A 351 0.70 23.32 14.37
N ILE A 352 2.00 23.46 14.62
CA ILE A 352 2.69 24.72 14.36
C ILE A 352 2.81 24.86 12.86
N LEU A 353 2.61 26.07 12.33
CA LEU A 353 2.82 26.33 10.91
C LEU A 353 4.32 26.20 10.61
N ASP A 354 4.72 25.04 10.11
CA ASP A 354 6.12 24.64 10.03
C ASP A 354 6.81 25.23 8.79
N MET A 355 7.68 26.22 9.01
CA MET A 355 8.49 26.84 7.94
C MET A 355 9.30 25.85 7.09
N PRO A 356 9.90 24.79 7.66
CA PRO A 356 10.59 23.79 6.85
C PRO A 356 9.66 23.10 5.84
N LEU A 357 8.41 22.82 6.22
CA LEU A 357 7.44 22.20 5.30
C LEU A 357 7.10 23.15 4.15
N ILE A 358 6.84 24.44 4.42
CA ILE A 358 6.65 25.46 3.36
C ILE A 358 7.87 25.50 2.43
N GLY A 359 9.08 25.46 3.00
CA GLY A 359 10.33 25.39 2.25
C GLY A 359 10.42 24.15 1.35
N SER A 360 10.05 22.97 1.86
CA SER A 360 10.02 21.72 1.09
C SER A 360 8.98 21.75 -0.03
N LEU A 361 7.77 22.25 0.22
CA LEU A 361 6.72 22.41 -0.81
C LEU A 361 7.20 23.31 -1.96
N ILE A 362 7.80 24.45 -1.65
CA ILE A 362 8.35 25.35 -2.67
C ILE A 362 9.48 24.66 -3.44
N ARG A 363 10.35 23.89 -2.76
CA ARG A 363 11.43 23.14 -3.41
C ARG A 363 10.91 22.09 -4.38
N ILE A 364 9.87 21.34 -4.01
CA ILE A 364 9.20 20.38 -4.91
C ILE A 364 8.75 21.11 -6.18
N LEU A 365 8.04 22.25 -6.05
CA LEU A 365 7.61 23.06 -7.20
C LEU A 365 8.80 23.54 -8.07
N GLN A 366 9.92 23.95 -7.44
CA GLN A 366 11.14 24.35 -8.17
C GLN A 366 11.71 23.20 -9.01
N TYR A 367 11.86 22.01 -8.40
CA TYR A 367 12.37 20.84 -9.11
C TYR A 367 11.46 20.40 -10.25
N MET A 368 10.14 20.49 -10.07
CA MET A 368 9.18 20.20 -11.13
C MET A 368 9.34 21.15 -12.33
N GLU A 369 9.55 22.44 -12.10
CA GLU A 369 9.83 23.39 -13.19
C GLU A 369 11.13 23.08 -13.93
N ASP A 370 12.17 22.63 -13.21
CA ASP A 370 13.47 22.33 -13.79
C ASP A 370 13.46 21.01 -14.58
N CYS A 371 12.69 20.01 -14.14
CA CYS A 371 12.41 18.81 -14.93
C CYS A 371 11.70 19.16 -16.25
N GLY A 372 10.71 20.05 -16.20
CA GLY A 372 10.01 20.55 -17.40
C GLY A 372 10.96 21.26 -18.38
N LYS A 373 11.85 22.13 -17.89
CA LYS A 373 12.80 22.87 -18.75
C LYS A 373 13.81 21.95 -19.46
N ARG A 374 14.34 20.93 -18.77
CA ARG A 374 15.30 19.98 -19.37
C ARG A 374 14.67 19.10 -20.45
N SER A 375 13.41 18.71 -20.31
CA SER A 375 12.70 17.96 -21.36
C SER A 375 12.54 18.77 -22.66
N VAL A 376 12.28 20.08 -22.54
CA VAL A 376 12.15 21.00 -23.67
C VAL A 376 13.50 21.27 -24.35
N ASP A 377 14.59 21.39 -23.60
CA ASP A 377 15.91 21.63 -24.18
C ASP A 377 16.48 20.39 -24.87
N ASN A 378 16.28 19.19 -24.31
CA ASN A 378 16.65 17.92 -24.97
C ASN A 378 15.82 17.67 -26.25
N SER A 379 14.58 18.13 -26.30
CA SER A 379 13.74 18.06 -27.51
C SER A 379 14.22 18.98 -28.64
N LYS A 380 14.93 20.07 -28.32
CA LYS A 380 15.51 21.00 -29.31
C LYS A 380 16.85 20.52 -29.86
N GLU A 381 17.62 19.74 -29.09
CA GLU A 381 18.87 19.14 -29.57
C GLU A 381 18.66 17.87 -30.41
N SER A 382 17.50 17.21 -30.28
CA SER A 382 17.18 15.96 -30.98
C SER A 382 16.39 16.10 -32.30
N GLU A 383 16.18 17.32 -32.81
CA GLU A 383 15.57 17.54 -34.14
C GLU A 383 16.46 17.11 -35.33
N GLN A 384 17.58 16.43 -35.08
CA GLN A 384 18.41 15.79 -36.09
C GLN A 384 18.65 14.31 -35.77
N GLU A 385 17.60 13.48 -35.71
CA GLU A 385 17.60 12.12 -36.29
C GLU A 385 16.29 11.36 -36.04
N GLU A 386 15.69 10.96 -37.16
CA GLU A 386 14.80 9.83 -37.40
C GLU A 386 13.37 9.74 -36.81
N THR A 387 12.51 9.32 -37.73
CA THR A 387 11.08 9.06 -37.70
C THR A 387 10.66 7.98 -36.71
N GLY A 388 9.87 8.38 -35.71
CA GLY A 388 9.01 7.50 -34.91
C GLY A 388 8.09 8.38 -34.06
N LYS A 389 6.80 8.42 -34.38
CA LYS A 389 5.80 9.12 -33.55
C LYS A 389 5.70 8.41 -32.20
N ALA A 390 6.36 8.95 -31.19
CA ALA A 390 6.02 8.73 -29.79
C ALA A 390 5.76 10.12 -29.18
N ASP A 391 4.59 10.27 -28.55
CA ASP A 391 4.08 11.51 -27.97
C ASP A 391 5.10 12.14 -27.00
N ALA A 392 5.73 13.23 -27.44
CA ALA A 392 6.70 13.98 -26.64
C ALA A 392 6.05 15.08 -25.79
N ASN A 393 4.75 14.98 -25.45
CA ASN A 393 4.02 16.09 -24.83
C ASN A 393 2.86 15.70 -23.88
N GLU A 394 2.80 14.46 -23.39
CA GLU A 394 1.95 14.20 -22.22
C GLU A 394 2.71 14.62 -20.96
N GLU A 395 2.30 15.75 -20.37
CA GLU A 395 2.65 16.06 -18.98
C GLU A 395 2.35 14.82 -18.14
N ASP A 396 3.37 14.30 -17.45
CA ASP A 396 3.23 13.15 -16.58
C ASP A 396 2.06 13.37 -15.61
N PHE A 397 1.01 12.57 -15.78
CA PHE A 397 -0.25 12.70 -15.05
C PHE A 397 -0.04 12.76 -13.52
N HIS A 398 0.91 11.96 -13.02
CA HIS A 398 1.23 11.92 -11.59
C HIS A 398 2.01 13.17 -11.14
N LEU A 399 2.86 13.74 -11.99
CA LEU A 399 3.50 15.04 -11.68
C LEU A 399 2.46 16.15 -11.62
N LYS A 400 1.46 16.14 -12.50
CA LYS A 400 0.37 17.12 -12.44
C LYS A 400 -0.43 17.00 -11.15
N ILE A 401 -0.81 15.78 -10.75
CA ILE A 401 -1.47 15.52 -9.47
C ILE A 401 -0.63 16.07 -8.31
N LEU A 402 0.66 15.71 -8.26
CA LEU A 402 1.57 16.19 -7.22
C LEU A 402 1.62 17.72 -7.16
N LYS A 403 1.72 18.39 -8.31
CA LYS A 403 1.73 19.85 -8.38
C LYS A 403 0.45 20.47 -7.85
N ASP A 404 -0.70 19.93 -8.24
CA ASP A 404 -2.01 20.46 -7.85
C ASP A 404 -2.18 20.34 -6.32
N ILE A 405 -1.87 19.18 -5.73
CA ILE A 405 -1.89 18.95 -4.28
C ILE A 405 -0.89 19.87 -3.56
N CYS A 406 0.34 19.96 -4.07
CA CYS A 406 1.37 20.81 -3.49
C CYS A 406 0.96 22.29 -3.50
N CYS A 407 0.33 22.76 -4.58
CA CYS A 407 -0.18 24.12 -4.66
C CYS A 407 -1.34 24.35 -3.71
N GLU A 408 -2.28 23.40 -3.60
CA GLU A 408 -3.40 23.48 -2.66
C GLU A 408 -2.92 23.63 -1.22
N LEU A 409 -2.08 22.68 -0.76
CA LEU A 409 -1.52 22.68 0.59
C LEU A 409 -0.71 23.95 0.86
N LEU A 410 0.19 24.33 -0.06
CA LEU A 410 0.97 25.55 0.07
C LEU A 410 0.06 26.78 0.18
N SER A 411 -0.98 26.87 -0.66
CA SER A 411 -1.90 28.01 -0.63
C SER A 411 -2.64 28.14 0.70
N ASN A 412 -3.08 27.02 1.29
CA ASN A 412 -3.76 26.99 2.58
C ASN A 412 -2.80 27.38 3.71
N MET A 413 -1.57 26.86 3.69
CA MET A 413 -0.55 27.24 4.68
C MET A 413 -0.16 28.72 4.59
N LEU A 414 -0.05 29.28 3.36
CA LEU A 414 0.30 30.68 3.19
C LEU A 414 -0.80 31.64 3.68
N GLN A 415 -2.08 31.23 3.64
CA GLN A 415 -3.19 32.04 4.16
C GLN A 415 -3.13 32.19 5.69
N GLU A 416 -2.64 31.17 6.39
CA GLU A 416 -2.58 31.14 7.86
C GLU A 416 -1.29 31.75 8.43
N LEU A 417 -0.39 32.27 7.58
CA LEU A 417 0.86 32.89 8.02
C LEU A 417 0.61 34.17 8.82
N THR A 418 1.18 34.25 10.03
CA THR A 418 1.26 35.52 10.76
C THR A 418 2.54 36.28 10.44
N LYS A 419 2.59 37.54 10.89
CA LYS A 419 3.80 38.36 10.81
C LYS A 419 4.99 37.72 11.51
N GLU A 420 4.78 37.10 12.67
CA GLU A 420 5.86 36.41 13.40
C GLU A 420 6.42 35.24 12.59
N ASN A 421 5.53 34.40 12.02
CA ASN A 421 5.92 33.29 11.16
C ASN A 421 6.71 33.78 9.94
N MET A 422 6.26 34.87 9.31
CA MET A 422 6.95 35.47 8.17
C MET A 422 8.37 35.93 8.49
N LEU A 423 8.55 36.63 9.62
CA LEU A 423 9.87 37.06 10.08
C LEU A 423 10.78 35.87 10.37
N GLU A 424 10.23 34.80 10.96
CA GLU A 424 10.96 33.55 11.20
C GLU A 424 11.40 32.89 9.88
N GLY A 425 10.49 32.72 8.94
CA GLY A 425 10.77 32.12 7.62
C GLY A 425 11.81 32.90 6.82
N LEU A 426 11.79 34.24 6.90
CA LEU A 426 12.81 35.10 6.30
C LEU A 426 14.17 34.95 7.00
N HIS A 427 14.19 34.90 8.33
CA HIS A 427 15.42 34.76 9.11
C HIS A 427 16.08 33.39 8.90
N GLN A 428 15.27 32.32 8.82
CA GLN A 428 15.74 30.95 8.59
C GLN A 428 16.05 30.67 7.11
N GLY A 429 15.69 31.57 6.21
CA GLY A 429 15.99 31.47 4.78
C GLY A 429 15.02 30.61 3.96
N HIS A 430 13.97 30.06 4.59
CA HIS A 430 12.89 29.35 3.91
C HIS A 430 12.12 30.28 2.95
N LEU A 431 11.98 31.55 3.33
CA LEU A 431 11.40 32.60 2.51
C LEU A 431 12.47 33.59 2.04
N ASN A 432 12.52 33.83 0.73
CA ASN A 432 13.36 34.83 0.09
C ASN A 432 12.77 35.17 -1.29
N GLU A 433 13.40 36.09 -2.02
CA GLU A 433 12.88 36.54 -3.33
C GLU A 433 12.69 35.40 -4.33
N GLN A 434 13.60 34.42 -4.36
CA GLN A 434 13.52 33.29 -5.27
C GLN A 434 12.41 32.31 -4.87
N THR A 435 12.34 31.92 -3.59
CA THR A 435 11.33 30.96 -3.12
C THR A 435 9.93 31.54 -3.20
N CYS A 436 9.74 32.80 -2.77
CA CYS A 436 8.45 33.49 -2.90
C CYS A 436 8.05 33.69 -4.36
N SER A 437 8.99 34.00 -5.26
CA SER A 437 8.68 34.11 -6.69
C SER A 437 8.21 32.78 -7.28
N CYS A 438 8.83 31.66 -6.91
CA CYS A 438 8.42 30.33 -7.36
C CYS A 438 7.03 29.97 -6.85
N ALA A 439 6.73 30.25 -5.57
CA ALA A 439 5.42 30.04 -4.99
C ALA A 439 4.35 30.84 -5.77
N LEU A 440 4.54 32.15 -5.94
CA LEU A 440 3.60 33.02 -6.66
C LEU A 440 3.39 32.58 -8.11
N GLN A 441 4.45 32.15 -8.80
CA GLN A 441 4.37 31.68 -10.19
C GLN A 441 3.48 30.44 -10.34
N ASN A 442 3.51 29.52 -9.36
CA ASN A 442 2.72 28.29 -9.41
C ASN A 442 1.32 28.45 -8.85
N LEU A 443 1.13 29.36 -7.88
CA LEU A 443 -0.17 29.61 -7.25
C LEU A 443 -1.10 30.49 -8.11
N LEU A 444 -0.55 31.42 -8.89
CA LEU A 444 -1.35 32.29 -9.73
C LEU A 444 -1.75 31.62 -11.07
N PRO A 445 -2.97 31.87 -11.58
CA PRO A 445 -4.01 32.74 -11.02
C PRO A 445 -4.98 32.03 -10.06
N LEU A 446 -4.89 30.70 -9.91
CA LEU A 446 -5.90 29.87 -9.24
C LEU A 446 -6.08 30.21 -7.76
N TYR A 447 -4.99 30.48 -7.04
CA TYR A 447 -4.97 30.77 -5.61
C TYR A 447 -4.72 32.25 -5.32
N PHE A 448 -5.35 33.14 -6.10
CA PHE A 448 -5.14 34.59 -6.00
C PHE A 448 -5.36 35.15 -4.59
N THR A 449 -6.45 34.76 -3.91
CA THR A 449 -6.76 35.24 -2.55
C THR A 449 -5.70 34.82 -1.52
N SER A 450 -5.15 33.60 -1.65
CA SER A 450 -4.05 33.14 -0.80
C SER A 450 -2.81 34.01 -0.97
N VAL A 451 -2.47 34.30 -2.24
CA VAL A 451 -1.32 35.13 -2.59
C VAL A 451 -1.49 36.58 -2.12
N GLU A 452 -2.69 37.13 -2.22
CA GLU A 452 -3.01 38.47 -1.74
C GLU A 452 -2.83 38.57 -0.22
N SER A 453 -3.44 37.65 0.55
CA SER A 453 -3.27 37.59 2.01
C SER A 453 -1.81 37.46 2.41
N PHE A 454 -1.07 36.54 1.77
CA PHE A 454 0.36 36.36 1.98
C PHE A 454 1.16 37.66 1.78
N LEU A 455 0.87 38.41 0.70
CA LEU A 455 1.57 39.66 0.40
C LEU A 455 1.24 40.77 1.39
N GLU A 456 0.02 40.83 1.91
CA GLU A 456 -0.35 41.78 2.96
C GLU A 456 0.50 41.54 4.22
N VAL A 457 0.60 40.29 4.68
CA VAL A 457 1.42 39.93 5.84
C VAL A 457 2.91 40.14 5.54
N LEU A 458 3.37 39.82 4.32
CA LEU A 458 4.76 40.03 3.91
C LEU A 458 5.12 41.50 3.92
N ARG A 459 4.19 42.38 3.51
CA ARG A 459 4.40 43.82 3.51
C ARG A 459 4.68 44.36 4.92
N GLU A 460 4.04 43.79 5.93
CA GLU A 460 4.29 44.15 7.33
C GLU A 460 5.62 43.63 7.88
N ALA A 461 6.14 42.53 7.33
CA ALA A 461 7.39 41.89 7.74
C ALA A 461 8.61 42.44 6.98
N ASP A 462 8.54 42.50 5.65
CA ASP A 462 9.55 43.04 4.73
C ASP A 462 8.88 43.73 3.51
N GLN A 463 8.72 45.05 3.64
CA GLN A 463 8.17 45.90 2.58
C GLN A 463 8.99 45.87 1.28
N THR A 464 10.31 45.68 1.35
CA THR A 464 11.18 45.72 0.16
C THR A 464 10.96 44.49 -0.69
N LEU A 465 10.92 43.32 -0.05
CA LEU A 465 10.66 42.05 -0.71
C LEU A 465 9.26 42.02 -1.33
N ALA A 466 8.22 42.44 -0.59
CA ALA A 466 6.86 42.54 -1.11
C ALA A 466 6.78 43.42 -2.36
N ASN A 467 7.40 44.60 -2.33
CA ASN A 467 7.44 45.51 -3.47
C ASN A 467 8.17 44.92 -4.70
N ASN A 468 9.19 44.08 -4.49
CA ASN A 468 9.90 43.41 -5.58
C ASN A 468 9.01 42.33 -6.23
N LEU A 469 8.31 41.53 -5.44
CA LEU A 469 7.39 40.51 -5.94
C LEU A 469 6.22 41.12 -6.74
N GLU A 470 5.61 42.20 -6.24
CA GLU A 470 4.54 42.92 -6.96
C GLU A 470 4.99 43.54 -8.29
N LYS A 471 6.26 43.92 -8.42
CA LYS A 471 6.81 44.37 -9.71
C LYS A 471 6.97 43.20 -10.68
N ARG A 472 7.33 42.02 -10.18
CA ARG A 472 7.55 40.81 -10.98
C ARG A 472 6.24 40.16 -11.44
N PHE A 473 5.16 40.32 -10.69
CA PHE A 473 3.83 39.78 -11.00
C PHE A 473 2.78 40.90 -11.10
N PRO A 474 2.69 41.61 -12.25
CA PRO A 474 1.81 42.76 -12.40
C PRO A 474 0.31 42.46 -12.27
N SER A 475 -0.09 41.19 -12.45
CA SER A 475 -1.46 40.70 -12.24
C SER A 475 -1.98 41.00 -10.83
N LEU A 476 -1.08 41.13 -9.85
CA LEU A 476 -1.41 41.46 -8.46
C LEU A 476 -1.80 42.93 -8.24
N LYS A 477 -1.51 43.82 -9.19
CA LYS A 477 -1.83 45.26 -9.07
C LYS A 477 -3.21 45.64 -9.61
N VAL A 478 -3.91 44.73 -10.28
CA VAL A 478 -5.08 45.09 -11.11
C VAL A 478 -6.40 45.16 -10.32
N HIS A 479 -6.41 44.78 -9.04
CA HIS A 479 -7.66 44.67 -8.26
C HIS A 479 -7.69 45.39 -6.89
N THR A 480 -6.81 46.38 -6.65
CA THR A 480 -6.96 47.29 -5.49
C THR A 480 -7.90 48.46 -5.75
#